data_AF-A0A3B9IST5-F1
#
_entry.id   AF-A0A3B9IST5-F1
#
_cell.length_a   1.000
_cell.length_b   1.000
_cell.length_c   1.000
_cell.angle_alpha   90.00
_cell.angle_beta   90.00
_cell.angle_gamma   90.00
#
_symmetry.space_group_name_H-M   'P 1'
#
loop_
_entity.id
_entity.type
_entity.pdbx_description
1 polymer ?
#
loop_
_entity_poly.entity_id
_entity_poly.type
_entity_poly.pdbx_seq_one_letter_code
_entity_poly.pdbx_strand_id
1 'polypeptide(L)' 'MSNIRTERVIDVHHWTDRLFSFTTTRDPAFRFENGQFTMIGLEVNGKPLLRAYSVASPNYEETLEFLSIKVQDG' A
#
# COMPACT_ATOMS: atom_id res chain seq x y z
N MET A 1 6.63 -19.87 -4.73
CA MET A 1 5.93 -19.09 -3.69
C MET A 1 5.75 -17.68 -4.23
N SER A 2 4.54 -17.14 -4.17
CA SER A 2 4.27 -15.75 -4.58
C SER A 2 4.99 -14.80 -3.62
N ASN A 3 5.80 -13.88 -4.13
CA ASN A 3 6.45 -12.81 -3.34
C ASN A 3 5.47 -11.67 -3.00
N ILE A 4 4.18 -11.82 -3.30
CA ILE A 4 3.14 -10.82 -3.09
C ILE A 4 2.09 -11.38 -2.14
N ARG A 5 1.73 -10.56 -1.16
CA ARG A 5 0.65 -10.84 -0.20
C ARG A 5 -0.58 -10.02 -0.56
N THR A 6 -1.74 -10.66 -0.46
CA THR A 6 -3.02 -9.98 -0.66
C THR A 6 -3.50 -9.43 0.67
N GLU A 7 -3.58 -8.12 0.77
CA GLU A 7 -4.08 -7.41 1.94
C GLU A 7 -5.44 -6.76 1.64
N ARG A 8 -6.26 -6.58 2.68
CA ARG A 8 -7.59 -5.97 2.56
C ARG A 8 -7.52 -4.50 2.95
N VAL A 9 -8.10 -3.63 2.12
CA VAL A 9 -8.30 -2.21 2.47
C VAL A 9 -9.31 -2.10 3.62
N ILE A 10 -8.95 -1.33 4.64
CA ILE A 10 -9.70 -1.09 5.87
C ILE A 10 -10.37 0.28 5.81
N ASP A 11 -9.61 1.31 5.44
CA ASP A 11 -10.09 2.69 5.37
C ASP A 11 -9.47 3.42 4.17
N VAL A 12 -10.18 4.42 3.65
CA VAL A 12 -9.74 5.27 2.53
C VAL A 12 -10.11 6.71 2.83
N HIS A 13 -9.11 7.59 2.79
CA HIS A 13 -9.29 9.01 2.99
C HIS A 13 -8.82 9.82 1.79
N HIS A 14 -9.71 10.62 1.20
CA HIS A 14 -9.37 11.53 0.12
C HIS A 14 -9.08 12.93 0.66
N TRP A 15 -7.79 13.29 0.71
CA TRP A 15 -7.34 14.61 1.14
C TRP A 15 -7.68 15.70 0.12
N THR A 16 -7.50 15.40 -1.16
CA THR A 16 -7.77 16.32 -2.28
C THR A 16 -8.16 15.53 -3.53
N ASP A 17 -8.45 16.23 -4.63
CA ASP A 17 -8.65 15.61 -5.95
C ASP A 17 -7.41 14.86 -6.47
N ARG A 18 -6.23 15.13 -5.91
CA ARG A 18 -4.96 14.54 -6.33
C ARG A 18 -4.30 13.64 -5.30
N LEU A 19 -4.75 13.63 -4.05
CA LEU A 19 -4.09 12.90 -2.95
C LEU A 19 -5.11 12.11 -2.15
N PHE A 20 -4.75 10.89 -1.79
CA PHE A 20 -5.53 10.03 -0.90
C PHE A 20 -4.60 9.14 -0.10
N SER A 21 -4.99 8.78 1.12
CA SER A 21 -4.36 7.69 1.87
C SER A 21 -5.34 6.54 2.02
N PHE A 22 -4.79 5.35 2.24
CA PHE A 22 -5.57 4.18 2.57
C PHE A 22 -4.79 3.27 3.50
N THR A 23 -5.54 2.59 4.36
CA THR A 23 -5.01 1.68 5.36
C THR A 23 -5.40 0.26 4.98
N THR A 24 -4.50 -0.70 5.15
CA THR A 24 -4.75 -2.12 4.88
C THR A 24 -4.47 -2.98 6.10
N THR A 25 -4.93 -4.22 6.05
CA THR A 25 -4.39 -5.28 6.91
C THR A 25 -2.88 -5.42 6.70
N ARG A 26 -2.21 -5.99 7.70
CA ARG A 26 -0.78 -6.29 7.67
C ARG A 26 -0.57 -7.75 8.02
N ASP A 27 0.08 -8.49 7.15
CA ASP A 27 0.56 -9.82 7.52
C ASP A 27 1.54 -9.74 8.70
N PRO A 28 1.35 -10.54 9.77
CA PRO A 28 2.20 -10.51 10.96
C PRO A 28 3.68 -10.77 10.73
N ALA A 29 4.08 -11.40 9.62
CA ALA A 29 5.48 -11.61 9.24
C ALA A 29 6.07 -10.47 8.39
N PHE A 30 5.28 -9.47 8.00
CA PHE A 30 5.78 -8.30 7.28
C PHE A 30 6.55 -7.39 8.25
N ARG A 31 7.85 -7.24 8.03
CA ARG A 31 8.78 -6.44 8.84
C ARG A 31 9.48 -5.41 7.96
N PHE A 32 9.61 -4.19 8.47
CA PHE A 32 10.25 -3.08 7.79
C PHE A 32 10.81 -2.09 8.83
N GLU A 33 11.71 -1.21 8.40
CA GLU A 33 12.18 -0.07 9.18
C GLU A 33 11.46 1.20 8.74
N ASN A 34 11.18 2.10 9.70
CA ASN A 34 10.46 3.34 9.41
C ASN A 34 11.21 4.16 8.34
N GLY A 35 10.50 4.56 7.28
CA GLY A 35 11.06 5.26 6.12
C GLY A 35 11.38 4.36 4.92
N GLN A 36 11.28 3.03 5.04
CA GLN A 36 11.39 2.11 3.91
C GLN A 36 10.18 2.15 2.98
N PHE A 37 10.35 1.57 1.80
CA PHE A 37 9.28 1.37 0.81
C PHE A 37 9.10 -0.11 0.48
N THR A 38 7.93 -0.46 -0.04
CA THR A 38 7.59 -1.79 -0.57
C THR A 38 6.88 -1.66 -1.91
N MET A 39 6.72 -2.77 -2.63
CA MET A 39 5.92 -2.83 -3.84
C MET A 39 4.47 -3.13 -3.49
N ILE A 40 3.56 -2.25 -3.89
CA ILE A 40 2.11 -2.48 -3.77
C ILE A 40 1.45 -2.34 -5.14
N GLY A 41 0.26 -2.92 -5.30
CA GLY A 41 -0.45 -2.84 -6.55
C GLY A 41 -1.72 -3.68 -6.59
N LEU A 42 -2.26 -3.83 -7.79
CA LEU A 42 -3.48 -4.58 -8.05
C LEU A 42 -3.20 -5.64 -9.12
N GLU A 43 -4.03 -6.68 -9.13
CA GLU A 43 -4.05 -7.61 -10.25
C GLU A 43 -4.86 -7.00 -11.40
N VAL A 44 -4.25 -6.90 -12.58
CA VAL A 44 -4.87 -6.37 -13.80
C VAL A 44 -4.62 -7.40 -14.91
N ASN A 45 -5.69 -7.89 -15.53
CA ASN A 45 -5.62 -8.92 -16.59
C ASN A 45 -4.80 -10.16 -16.18
N GLY A 46 -4.96 -10.61 -14.93
CA GLY A 46 -4.27 -11.79 -14.39
C GLY A 46 -2.79 -11.57 -14.08
N LYS A 47 -2.30 -10.33 -14.08
CA LYS A 47 -0.90 -9.99 -13.79
C LYS A 47 -0.79 -8.89 -12.72
N PRO A 48 0.21 -8.95 -11.83
CA PRO A 48 0.41 -7.90 -10.83
C PRO A 48 0.95 -6.63 -11.47
N LEU A 49 0.22 -5.53 -11.33
CA LEU A 49 0.66 -4.18 -11.71
C LEU A 49 1.14 -3.46 -10.44
N LEU A 50 2.46 -3.39 -10.25
CA LEU A 50 3.07 -2.89 -9.02
C LEU A 50 3.74 -1.53 -9.20
N ARG A 51 3.79 -0.77 -8.11
CA ARG A 51 4.57 0.47 -7.97
C ARG A 51 5.24 0.49 -6.59
N ALA A 52 6.36 1.20 -6.49
CA ALA A 52 7.03 1.41 -5.22
C ALA A 52 6.28 2.46 -4.40
N TYR A 53 6.03 2.16 -3.13
CA TYR A 53 5.37 3.04 -2.17
C TYR A 53 6.08 3.00 -0.83
N SER A 54 6.36 4.18 -0.27
CA SER A 54 6.77 4.31 1.13
C SER A 54 5.67 3.80 2.04
N VAL A 55 6.05 3.07 3.09
CA VAL A 55 5.09 2.70 4.15
C VAL A 55 4.95 3.90 5.09
N ALA A 56 3.75 4.47 5.15
CA ALA A 56 3.49 5.68 5.92
C ALA A 56 3.23 5.38 7.40
N SER A 57 2.73 4.18 7.73
CA SER A 57 2.55 3.76 9.11
C SER A 57 3.89 3.36 9.76
N PRO A 58 4.05 3.56 11.08
CA PRO A 58 5.19 3.04 11.83
C PRO A 58 5.21 1.51 11.87
N ASN A 59 6.41 0.94 11.96
CA ASN A 59 6.65 -0.50 11.89
C ASN A 59 6.11 -1.35 13.05
N TYR A 60 5.64 -0.72 14.13
CA TYR A 60 4.98 -1.37 15.26
C TYR A 60 3.45 -1.40 15.14
N GLU A 61 2.87 -0.75 14.13
CA GLU A 61 1.42 -0.68 13.96
C GLU A 61 0.84 -1.94 13.32
N GLU A 62 -0.35 -2.36 13.73
CA GLU A 62 -1.00 -3.58 13.24
C GLU A 62 -1.52 -3.45 11.80
N THR A 63 -1.49 -2.25 11.23
CA THR A 63 -1.95 -1.94 9.87
C THR A 63 -0.84 -1.28 9.05
N LEU A 64 -0.99 -1.36 7.72
CA LEU A 64 -0.15 -0.60 6.80
C LEU A 64 -0.92 0.62 6.29
N GLU A 65 -0.30 1.78 6.32
CA GLU A 65 -0.84 2.99 5.68
C GLU A 65 0.03 3.41 4.49
N PHE A 66 -0.62 3.88 3.43
CA PHE A 66 0.03 4.42 2.25
C PHE A 66 -0.61 5.76 1.86
N LEU A 67 0.24 6.72 1.49
CA LEU A 67 -0.18 7.97 0.84
C LEU A 67 0.08 7.87 -0.66
N SER A 68 -0.94 8.18 -1.45
CA SER A 68 -0.91 8.00 -2.90
C SER A 68 -1.37 9.24 -3.67
N ILE A 69 -0.76 9.42 -4.84
CA ILE A 69 -1.13 10.41 -5.82
C ILE A 69 -2.19 9.81 -6.77
N LYS A 70 -3.18 10.62 -7.15
CA LYS A 70 -4.07 10.36 -8.27
C LYS A 70 -3.49 11.03 -9.50
N VAL A 71 -2.94 10.22 -10.41
CA VAL A 71 -2.46 10.64 -11.72
C VAL A 71 -3.46 10.14 -12.74
N GLN A 72 -4.06 11.06 -13.50
CA GLN A 72 -4.91 10.69 -14.62
C GLN A 72 -4.08 9.88 -15.63
N ASP A 73 -4.59 8.71 -16.01
CA ASP A 73 -3.95 7.76 -16.94
C ASP A 73 -2.60 7.17 -16.44
N GLY A 74 -2.40 7.10 -15.11
CA GLY A 74 -1.19 6.57 -14.45
C GLY A 74 -1.13 5.06 -14.22
#